data_AF-A0A928YE00-F1
#
_entry.id   AF-A0A928YE00-F1
#
_cell.length_a   1.000
_cell.length_b   1.000
_cell.length_c   1.000
_cell.angle_alpha   90.00
_cell.angle_beta   90.00
_cell.angle_gamma   90.00
#
_symmetry.space_group_name_H-M   'P 1'
#
loop_
_entity.id
_entity.type
_entity.pdbx_description
1 polymer ?
#
loop_
_entity_poly.entity_id
_entity_poly.type
_entity_poly.pdbx_seq_one_letter_code
_entity_poly.pdbx_strand_id
1 'polypeptide(L)' 'MDDSRLLIKDYTFPHGRKYSFHWQDRNSHLIIRWDNAMHWKDIDTFPHHKHEKASISSSKEVTLEDILNHIYEILNDGH' A
#
# COMPACT_ATOMS: atom_id res chain seq x y z
N MET A 1 -21.09 -0.76 -5.20
CA MET A 1 -19.80 -0.32 -4.61
C MET A 1 -19.46 -1.34 -3.54
N ASP A 2 -18.20 -1.72 -3.43
CA ASP A 2 -17.68 -2.77 -2.54
C ASP A 2 -17.44 -2.29 -1.09
N ASP A 3 -17.72 -1.02 -0.80
CA ASP A 3 -17.52 -0.34 0.49
C ASP A 3 -16.07 -0.41 1.01
N SER A 4 -15.09 -0.73 0.15
CA SER A 4 -13.67 -0.75 0.54
C SER A 4 -13.16 0.67 0.77
N ARG A 5 -12.09 0.80 1.58
CA ARG A 5 -11.56 2.09 2.00
C ARG A 5 -10.06 2.12 1.88
N LEU A 6 -9.53 3.19 1.30
CA LEU A 6 -8.10 3.49 1.30
C LEU A 6 -7.81 4.55 2.37
N LEU A 7 -7.08 4.16 3.42
CA LEU A 7 -6.56 5.08 4.43
C LEU A 7 -5.17 5.54 4.02
N ILE A 8 -4.98 6.87 3.94
CA ILE A 8 -3.76 7.48 3.42
C ILE A 8 -3.01 8.18 4.55
N LYS A 9 -1.72 7.85 4.67
CA LYS A 9 -0.74 8.65 5.40
C LYS A 9 0.43 8.89 4.44
N ASP A 10 0.67 10.14 4.05
CA ASP A 10 1.76 10.49 3.15
C ASP A 10 2.38 11.81 3.62
N TYR A 11 3.63 11.74 4.04
CA TYR A 11 4.37 12.85 4.63
C TYR A 11 5.63 13.08 3.83
N THR A 12 5.80 14.31 3.34
CA THR A 12 7.01 14.76 2.67
C THR A 12 7.84 15.61 3.62
N PHE A 13 9.13 15.33 3.66
CA PHE A 13 10.14 16.07 4.41
C PHE A 13 11.22 16.57 3.44
N PRO A 14 12.04 17.57 3.81
CA PRO A 14 13.12 18.05 2.94
C PRO A 14 14.09 16.97 2.45
N HIS A 15 14.27 15.88 3.21
CA HIS A 15 15.20 14.80 2.90
C HIS A 15 14.56 13.40 2.94
N GLY A 16 13.27 13.31 2.62
CA GLY A 16 12.64 12.00 2.49
C GLY A 16 11.13 12.04 2.54
N ARG A 17 10.54 10.86 2.43
CA ARG A 17 9.10 10.65 2.46
C ARG A 17 8.78 9.54 3.45
N LYS A 18 7.65 9.64 4.13
CA LYS A 18 7.07 8.51 4.88
C LYS A 18 5.65 8.30 4.40
N TYR A 19 5.31 7.07 4.03
CA TYR A 19 3.96 6.76 3.60
C TYR A 19 3.47 5.43 4.16
N SER A 20 2.15 5.35 4.29
CA SER A 20 1.41 4.13 4.57
C SER A 20 0.06 4.23 3.87
N PHE A 21 -0.12 3.44 2.81
CA PHE A 21 -1.36 3.33 2.06
C PHE A 21 -2.05 2.04 2.45
N HIS A 22 -3.11 2.12 3.26
CA HIS A 22 -3.79 0.94 3.82
C HIS A 22 -5.15 0.76 3.17
N TRP A 23 -5.25 -0.22 2.27
CA TRP A 23 -6.50 -0.60 1.65
C TRP A 23 -7.14 -1.76 2.41
N GLN A 24 -8.40 -1.57 2.79
CA GLN A 24 -9.15 -2.49 3.64
C GLN A 24 -10.57 -2.72 3.11
N ASP A 25 -11.12 -3.88 3.43
CA ASP A 25 -12.52 -4.20 3.13
C ASP A 25 -13.48 -3.39 4.01
N ARG A 26 -14.78 -3.56 3.75
CA ARG A 26 -15.85 -2.90 4.52
C ARG A 26 -15.86 -3.23 6.03
N ASN A 27 -15.25 -4.34 6.42
CA ASN A 27 -15.13 -4.82 7.80
C ASN A 27 -13.79 -4.42 8.43
N SER A 28 -12.98 -3.60 7.75
CA SER A 28 -11.63 -3.19 8.16
C SER A 28 -10.59 -4.32 8.17
N HIS A 29 -10.81 -5.40 7.43
CA HIS A 29 -9.75 -6.37 7.17
C HIS A 29 -8.80 -5.82 6.10
N LEU A 30 -7.50 -5.95 6.37
CA LEU A 30 -6.44 -5.57 5.44
C LEU A 30 -6.58 -6.36 4.13
N ILE A 31 -6.72 -5.63 3.02
CA ILE A 31 -6.58 -6.18 1.67
C ILE A 31 -5.08 -6.14 1.31
N ILE A 32 -4.54 -4.93 1.18
CA ILE A 32 -3.12 -4.66 0.93
C ILE A 32 -2.71 -3.37 1.66
N ARG A 33 -1.48 -3.30 2.16
CA ARG A 33 -0.88 -2.05 2.63
C ARG A 33 0.53 -1.85 2.08
N TRP A 34 0.78 -0.71 1.46
CA TRP A 34 2.12 -0.29 1.04
C TRP A 34 2.73 0.64 2.08
N ASP A 35 3.99 0.40 2.44
CA ASP A 35 4.66 1.14 3.50
C ASP A 35 6.16 1.29 3.17
N ASN A 36 6.79 2.29 3.77
CA ASN A 36 8.24 2.50 3.68
C ASN A 36 8.93 2.60 5.05
N ALA A 37 8.30 2.07 6.10
CA ALA A 37 8.93 1.91 7.41
C ALA A 37 10.18 1.01 7.33
N MET A 38 11.25 1.43 8.01
CA MET A 38 12.57 0.77 8.01
C MET A 38 12.62 -0.51 8.86
N HIS A 39 11.66 -1.42 8.68
CA HIS A 39 11.53 -2.64 9.48
C HIS A 39 12.21 -3.87 8.84
N TRP A 40 12.11 -4.02 7.51
CA TRP A 40 12.45 -5.27 6.80
C TRP A 40 13.71 -5.12 5.95
N LYS A 41 14.88 -5.10 6.57
CA LYS A 41 16.17 -4.80 5.90
C LYS A 41 16.59 -5.79 4.83
N ASP A 42 16.12 -7.04 4.92
CA ASP A 42 16.48 -8.12 4.00
C ASP A 42 15.58 -8.17 2.76
N ILE A 43 14.65 -7.23 2.61
CA ILE A 43 13.79 -7.12 1.42
C ILE A 43 14.53 -6.36 0.32
N ASP A 44 14.48 -6.86 -0.91
CA ASP A 44 15.22 -6.28 -2.05
C ASP A 44 14.87 -4.81 -2.34
N THR A 45 13.69 -4.38 -1.89
CA THR A 45 13.14 -3.03 -2.12
C THR A 45 13.23 -2.13 -0.89
N PHE A 46 14.02 -2.51 0.13
CA PHE A 46 14.14 -1.75 1.37
C PHE A 46 14.33 -0.24 1.14
N PRO A 47 13.55 0.63 1.82
CA PRO A 47 12.61 0.31 2.90
C PRO A 47 11.17 0.00 2.43
N HIS A 48 10.93 0.03 1.13
CA HIS A 48 9.62 -0.14 0.53
C HIS A 48 9.18 -1.60 0.56
N HIS A 49 7.96 -1.83 0.98
CA HIS A 49 7.38 -3.16 1.07
C HIS A 49 5.86 -3.07 1.07
N LYS A 50 5.20 -4.20 0.83
CA LYS A 50 3.75 -4.31 1.00
C LYS A 50 3.38 -5.47 1.92
N HIS A 51 2.27 -5.30 2.62
CA HIS A 51 1.64 -6.29 3.49
C HIS A 51 0.41 -6.81 2.75
N GLU A 52 0.34 -8.12 2.54
CA GLU A 52 -0.80 -8.77 1.87
C GLU A 52 -1.21 -9.98 2.72
N LYS A 53 -2.45 -9.99 3.22
CA LYS A 53 -2.91 -11.01 4.18
C LYS A 53 -1.96 -11.12 5.39
N ALA A 54 -1.18 -12.20 5.45
CA ALA A 54 -0.23 -12.50 6.53
C ALA A 54 1.24 -12.48 6.06
N SER A 55 1.52 -12.00 4.84
CA SER A 55 2.87 -11.94 4.30
C SER A 55 3.34 -10.50 4.05
N ILE A 56 4.66 -10.34 4.05
CA ILE A 56 5.34 -9.12 3.63
C ILE A 56 6.10 -9.47 2.36
N SER A 57 5.98 -8.63 1.34
CA SER A 57 6.64 -8.84 0.05
C SER A 57 7.23 -7.55 -0.49
N SER A 58 8.22 -7.71 -1.38
CA SER A 58 8.88 -6.60 -2.04
C SER A 58 7.87 -5.74 -2.80
N SER A 59 7.99 -4.44 -2.65
CA SER A 59 7.27 -3.45 -3.44
C SER A 59 8.22 -2.30 -3.68
N LYS A 60 8.35 -1.85 -4.93
CA LYS A 60 9.05 -0.60 -5.20
C LYS A 60 8.32 0.56 -4.52
N GLU A 61 8.97 1.73 -4.49
CA GLU A 61 8.29 2.95 -4.08
C GLU A 61 7.03 3.19 -4.91
N VAL A 62 5.94 3.59 -4.25
CA VAL A 62 4.64 3.85 -4.87
C VAL A 62 4.14 5.25 -4.54
N THR A 63 3.41 5.84 -5.47
CA THR A 63 2.67 7.09 -5.32
C THR A 63 1.19 6.81 -5.03
N LEU A 64 0.42 7.83 -4.63
CA LEU A 64 -1.03 7.69 -4.49
C LEU A 64 -1.69 7.32 -5.83
N GLU A 65 -1.18 7.86 -6.94
CA GLU A 65 -1.69 7.55 -8.29
C GLU A 65 -1.52 6.07 -8.63
N ASP A 66 -0.33 5.50 -8.37
CA ASP A 66 -0.09 4.06 -8.56
C ASP A 66 -1.10 3.21 -7.78
N ILE A 67 -1.39 3.59 -6.54
CA ILE A 67 -2.35 2.87 -5.68
C ILE A 67 -3.79 3.02 -6.18
N LEU A 68 -4.20 4.21 -6.60
CA LEU A 68 -5.55 4.43 -7.12
C LEU A 68 -5.77 3.67 -8.42
N ASN A 69 -4.78 3.66 -9.33
CA ASN A 69 -4.84 2.88 -10.56
C ASN A 69 -4.92 1.39 -10.26
N HIS A 70 -4.11 0.88 -9.34
CA HIS A 70 -4.16 -0.52 -8.93
C HIS A 70 -5.51 -0.93 -8.34
N ILE A 71 -6.10 -0.10 -7.47
CA ILE A 71 -7.44 -0.36 -6.93
C ILE A 71 -8.48 -0.30 -8.05
N TYR A 72 -8.40 0.68 -8.94
CA TYR A 72 -9.31 0.79 -10.09
C TYR A 72 -9.25 -0.45 -10.98
N GLU A 73 -8.07 -0.96 -11.30
CA GLU A 73 -7.89 -2.21 -12.05
C GLU A 73 -8.57 -3.38 -11.33
N ILE A 74 -8.29 -3.59 -10.05
CA ILE A 74 -8.90 -4.71 -9.29
C ILE A 74 -10.43 -4.62 -9.25
N LEU A 75 -10.99 -3.42 -9.10
CA LEU A 75 -12.44 -3.24 -9.02
C LEU A 75 -13.14 -3.38 -10.37
N ASN A 76 -12.41 -3.22 -11.48
CA ASN A 76 -12.97 -3.33 -12.84
C ASN A 76 -12.62 -4.64 -13.56
N ASP A 77 -11.55 -5.33 -13.16
CA ASP A 77 -11.12 -6.64 -13.69
C ASP A 77 -12.01 -7.80 -13.19
N GLY A 78 -13.02 -7.51 -12.36
CA GLY A 78 -14.07 -8.44 -11.96
C GLY A 78 -15.23 -8.60 -12.96
N HIS A 79 -15.07 -8.10 -14.20
CA HIS A 79 -16.02 -8.22 -15.31
C HIS A 79 -15.51 -9.14 -16.42
#